data_AF-A0A966D0U6-F1
#
_entry.id   AF-A0A966D0U6-F1
#
_cell.length_a   1.000
_cell.length_b   1.000
_cell.length_c   1.000
_cell.angle_alpha   90.00
_cell.angle_beta   90.00
_cell.angle_gamma   90.00
#
_symmetry.space_group_name_H-M   'P 1'
#
loop_
_entity.id
_entity.type
_entity.pdbx_description
1 polymer ?
#
loop_
_entity_poly.entity_id
_entity_poly.type
_entity_poly.pdbx_seq_one_letter_code
_entity_poly.pdbx_strand_id
1 'polypeptide(L)'
;MMLIMVMVIALVLLPLSVTLIRQLHSRLMICQAEQLIEEIMNSSLLLADTGAMGDGQFKFSIIQLQQHIQAQLDEQMPAALARYFRFDRIEMDLQDLRSDEVLWHAGRDELSWPVVTCYASVTDYQGRVLPIRRSVICRFGRAIRDLDAVDP
;
A
#
# COMPACT_ATOMS: atom_id res chain seq x y z
N MET A 1 -52.00 -10.70 -15.64
CA MET A 1 -51.08 -9.54 -15.76
C MET A 1 -50.11 -9.42 -14.60
N MET A 2 -50.54 -9.55 -13.34
CA MET A 2 -49.64 -9.42 -12.17
C MET A 2 -48.43 -10.38 -12.19
N LEU A 3 -48.62 -11.65 -12.58
CA LEU A 3 -47.55 -12.65 -12.73
C LEU A 3 -46.49 -12.25 -13.77
N ILE A 4 -46.90 -11.69 -14.90
CA ILE A 4 -45.99 -11.24 -15.96
C ILE A 4 -45.12 -10.10 -15.46
N MET A 5 -45.72 -9.17 -14.70
CA MET A 5 -45.00 -8.04 -14.14
C MET A 5 -43.95 -8.49 -13.09
N VAL A 6 -44.32 -9.42 -12.21
CA VAL A 6 -43.37 -10.01 -11.24
C VAL A 6 -42.23 -10.76 -11.94
N MET A 7 -42.54 -11.48 -13.02
CA MET A 7 -41.52 -12.21 -13.79
C MET A 7 -40.54 -11.27 -14.50
N VAL A 8 -41.02 -10.16 -15.08
CA VAL A 8 -40.18 -9.13 -15.72
C VAL A 8 -39.31 -8.42 -14.69
N ILE A 9 -39.89 -8.06 -13.53
CA ILE A 9 -39.17 -7.47 -12.40
C ILE A 9 -38.06 -8.42 -11.93
N ALA A 10 -38.36 -9.71 -11.74
CA ALA A 10 -37.36 -10.70 -11.35
C ALA A 10 -36.27 -10.91 -12.42
N LEU A 11 -36.63 -10.91 -13.72
CA LEU A 11 -35.67 -11.10 -14.81
C LEU A 11 -34.70 -9.92 -14.97
N VAL A 12 -35.11 -8.71 -14.57
CA VAL A 12 -34.29 -7.50 -14.73
C VAL A 12 -33.57 -7.13 -13.43
N LEU A 13 -34.27 -7.10 -12.29
CA LEU A 13 -33.69 -6.64 -11.03
C LEU A 13 -32.73 -7.64 -10.40
N LEU A 14 -32.95 -8.94 -10.60
CA LEU A 14 -32.11 -9.99 -10.03
C LEU A 14 -30.68 -9.99 -10.64
N PRO A 15 -30.48 -9.99 -11.98
CA PRO A 15 -29.13 -9.87 -12.54
C PRO A 15 -28.47 -8.53 -12.24
N LEU A 16 -29.25 -7.45 -12.15
CA LEU A 16 -28.73 -6.12 -11.81
C LEU A 16 -28.23 -6.08 -10.37
N SER A 17 -28.97 -6.68 -9.43
CA SER A 17 -28.58 -6.80 -8.02
C SER A 17 -27.32 -7.67 -7.87
N VAL A 18 -27.24 -8.80 -8.58
CA VAL A 18 -26.05 -9.67 -8.56
C VAL A 18 -24.82 -8.92 -9.08
N THR A 19 -24.98 -8.14 -10.16
CA THR A 19 -23.88 -7.34 -10.72
C THR A 19 -23.41 -6.29 -9.72
N LEU A 20 -24.33 -5.61 -9.05
CA LEU A 20 -24.04 -4.56 -8.08
C LEU A 20 -23.34 -5.12 -6.84
N ILE A 21 -23.78 -6.28 -6.34
CA ILE A 21 -23.12 -6.99 -5.23
C ILE A 21 -21.68 -7.38 -5.61
N ARG A 22 -21.45 -7.89 -6.83
CA ARG A 22 -20.10 -8.25 -7.30
C ARG A 22 -19.18 -7.03 -7.44
N GLN A 23 -19.70 -5.93 -7.95
CA GLN A 23 -18.95 -4.67 -8.04
C GLN A 23 -18.59 -4.13 -6.66
N LEU A 24 -19.53 -4.14 -5.71
CA LEU A 24 -19.27 -3.74 -4.32
C LEU A 24 -18.23 -4.63 -3.66
N HIS A 25 -18.35 -5.95 -3.83
CA HIS A 25 -17.39 -6.90 -3.27
C HIS A 25 -15.98 -6.65 -3.80
N SER A 26 -15.83 -6.40 -5.10
CA SER A 26 -14.52 -6.10 -5.72
C SER A 26 -13.91 -4.83 -5.15
N ARG A 27 -14.70 -3.76 -5.01
CA ARG A 27 -14.24 -2.51 -4.39
C ARG A 27 -13.83 -2.72 -2.94
N LEU A 28 -14.62 -3.48 -2.18
CA LEU A 28 -14.34 -3.76 -0.78
C LEU A 28 -13.04 -4.56 -0.63
N MET A 29 -12.78 -5.53 -1.50
CA MET A 29 -11.52 -6.28 -1.53
C MET A 29 -10.31 -5.39 -1.81
N ILE A 30 -10.43 -4.44 -2.75
CA ILE A 30 -9.36 -3.47 -3.05
C ILE A 30 -9.13 -2.57 -1.84
N CYS A 31 -10.19 -2.01 -1.24
CA CYS A 31 -10.05 -1.16 -0.06
C CYS A 31 -9.41 -1.92 1.12
N GLN A 32 -9.80 -3.19 1.34
CA GLN A 32 -9.19 -4.02 2.37
C GLN A 32 -7.71 -4.29 2.11
N ALA A 33 -7.33 -4.58 0.86
CA ALA A 33 -5.94 -4.78 0.47
C ALA A 33 -5.11 -3.51 0.65
N GLU A 34 -5.66 -2.35 0.25
CA GLU A 34 -5.03 -1.05 0.44
C GLU A 34 -4.82 -0.72 1.92
N GLN A 35 -5.84 -0.95 2.76
CA GLN A 35 -5.77 -0.71 4.20
C GLN A 35 -4.75 -1.64 4.88
N LEU A 36 -4.74 -2.93 4.53
CA LEU A 36 -3.79 -3.88 5.07
C LEU A 36 -2.35 -3.51 4.71
N ILE A 37 -2.10 -3.14 3.44
CA ILE A 37 -0.78 -2.68 3.01
C ILE A 37 -0.37 -1.41 3.79
N GLU A 38 -1.28 -0.46 3.93
CA GLU A 38 -1.00 0.79 4.66
C GLU A 38 -0.66 0.52 6.13
N GLU A 39 -1.39 -0.36 6.80
CA GLU A 39 -1.15 -0.75 8.19
C GLU A 39 0.21 -1.45 8.35
N ILE A 40 0.51 -2.44 7.49
CA ILE A 40 1.78 -3.18 7.51
C ILE A 40 2.96 -2.27 7.15
N MET A 41 2.80 -1.37 6.18
CA MET A 41 3.86 -0.41 5.84
C MET A 41 4.15 0.52 7.00
N ASN A 42 3.12 1.09 7.63
CA ASN A 42 3.29 1.99 8.77
C ASN A 42 3.96 1.28 9.96
N SER A 43 3.55 0.05 10.28
CA SER A 43 4.16 -0.73 11.37
C SER A 43 5.62 -1.09 11.08
N SER A 44 5.92 -1.50 9.85
CA SER A 44 7.27 -1.87 9.41
C SER A 44 8.23 -0.67 9.41
N LEU A 45 7.74 0.51 9.03
CA LEU A 45 8.51 1.75 9.05
C LEU A 45 8.80 2.25 10.47
N LEU A 46 7.86 2.08 11.41
CA LEU A 46 8.10 2.38 12.83
C LEU A 46 9.20 1.50 13.42
N LEU A 47 9.19 0.20 13.10
CA LEU A 47 10.24 -0.72 13.56
C LEU A 47 11.61 -0.33 13.02
N ALA A 48 11.68 0.04 11.74
CA ALA A 48 12.92 0.50 11.14
C ALA A 48 13.41 1.85 11.69
N ASP A 49 12.51 2.78 12.05
CA ASP A 49 12.85 4.06 12.70
C ASP A 49 13.51 3.82 14.07
N THR A 50 12.97 2.90 14.88
CA THR A 50 13.57 2.57 16.19
C THR A 50 14.97 1.97 16.09
N GLY A 51 15.28 1.25 15.01
CA GLY A 51 16.63 0.74 14.73
C GLY A 51 17.60 1.82 14.25
N ALA A 52 17.13 2.78 13.43
CA ALA A 52 17.94 3.86 12.89
C ALA A 52 18.30 4.94 13.94
N MET A 53 17.45 5.15 14.95
CA MET A 53 17.70 6.09 16.04
C MET A 53 18.92 5.71 16.91
N GLY A 54 19.31 4.43 16.96
CA GLY A 54 20.46 3.97 17.76
C GLY A 54 21.82 4.39 17.19
N ASP A 55 21.96 4.38 15.87
CA ASP A 55 23.27 4.50 15.20
C ASP A 55 23.45 5.81 14.40
N GLY A 56 22.39 6.62 14.23
CA GLY A 56 22.44 7.86 13.46
C GLY A 56 22.74 7.68 11.96
N GLN A 57 22.75 6.42 11.49
CA GLN A 57 22.94 6.04 10.10
C GLN A 57 21.69 5.34 9.58
N PHE A 58 21.26 5.74 8.40
CA PHE A 58 20.12 5.15 7.72
C PHE A 58 20.51 3.79 7.12
N LYS A 59 20.42 2.72 7.91
CA LYS A 59 20.66 1.34 7.44
C LYS A 59 19.34 0.66 7.12
N PHE A 60 18.69 1.10 6.06
CA PHE A 60 17.43 0.53 5.62
C PHE A 60 17.66 -0.36 4.40
N SER A 61 17.68 -1.67 4.57
CA SER A 61 17.75 -2.59 3.44
C SER A 61 16.35 -2.80 2.86
N ILE A 62 16.14 -2.38 1.61
CA ILE A 62 14.88 -2.62 0.86
C ILE A 62 14.54 -4.11 0.86
N ILE A 63 15.55 -4.98 0.75
CA ILE A 63 15.38 -6.44 0.77
C ILE A 63 14.80 -6.90 2.11
N GLN A 64 15.33 -6.41 3.23
CA GLN A 64 14.84 -6.78 4.56
C GLN A 64 13.42 -6.25 4.79
N LEU A 65 13.13 -5.03 4.37
CA LEU A 65 11.77 -4.48 4.45
C LEU A 65 10.80 -5.31 3.60
N GLN A 66 11.19 -5.67 2.38
CA GLN A 66 10.39 -6.51 1.50
C GLN A 66 10.11 -7.87 2.13
N GLN A 67 11.11 -8.50 2.73
CA GLN A 67 10.93 -9.77 3.45
C GLN A 67 10.02 -9.62 4.68
N HIS A 68 10.16 -8.53 5.43
CA HIS A 68 9.34 -8.28 6.62
C HIS A 68 7.88 -8.01 6.25
N ILE A 69 7.65 -7.16 5.25
CA ILE A 69 6.30 -6.88 4.73
C ILE A 69 5.67 -8.14 4.15
N GLN A 70 6.42 -8.93 3.40
CA GLN A 70 5.94 -10.22 2.89
C GLN A 70 5.54 -11.15 4.05
N ALA A 71 6.37 -11.27 5.08
CA ALA A 71 6.07 -12.11 6.24
C ALA A 71 4.81 -11.65 6.99
N GLN A 72 4.64 -10.34 7.20
CA GLN A 72 3.43 -9.79 7.83
C GLN A 72 2.19 -9.99 6.95
N LEU A 73 2.31 -9.86 5.63
CA LEU A 73 1.23 -10.15 4.72
C LEU A 73 0.83 -11.64 4.81
N ASP A 74 1.80 -12.55 4.82
CA ASP A 74 1.51 -13.99 4.93
C ASP A 74 0.84 -14.35 6.26
N GLU A 75 1.14 -13.63 7.34
CA GLU A 75 0.56 -13.85 8.67
C GLU A 75 -0.85 -13.24 8.83
N GLN A 76 -1.04 -11.99 8.36
CA GLN A 76 -2.24 -11.20 8.67
C GLN A 76 -3.27 -11.19 7.54
N MET A 77 -2.93 -11.71 6.35
CA MET A 77 -3.80 -11.60 5.19
C MET A 77 -5.06 -12.47 5.33
N PRO A 78 -6.26 -11.87 5.18
CA PRO A 78 -7.50 -12.63 5.21
C PRO A 78 -7.52 -13.69 4.11
N ALA A 79 -7.97 -14.91 4.43
CA ALA A 79 -8.01 -16.03 3.49
C ALA A 79 -8.81 -15.73 2.20
N ALA A 80 -9.81 -14.84 2.29
CA ALA A 80 -10.56 -14.38 1.13
C ALA A 80 -9.70 -13.56 0.17
N LEU A 81 -8.82 -12.70 0.70
CA LEU A 81 -7.93 -11.82 -0.06
C LEU A 81 -6.68 -12.55 -0.57
N ALA A 82 -6.12 -13.47 0.22
CA ALA A 82 -4.92 -14.25 -0.10
C ALA A 82 -4.98 -14.96 -1.46
N ARG A 83 -6.18 -15.33 -1.92
CA ARG A 83 -6.36 -16.03 -3.21
C ARG A 83 -6.20 -15.13 -4.44
N TYR A 84 -6.40 -13.83 -4.27
CA TYR A 84 -6.47 -12.87 -5.37
C TYR A 84 -5.38 -11.82 -5.30
N PHE A 85 -4.77 -11.65 -4.13
CA PHE A 85 -3.72 -10.70 -3.87
C PHE A 85 -2.36 -11.25 -4.27
N ARG A 86 -1.55 -10.41 -4.90
CA ARG A 86 -0.15 -10.67 -5.20
C ARG A 86 0.67 -9.47 -4.77
N PHE A 87 1.66 -9.71 -3.93
CA PHE A 87 2.68 -8.73 -3.62
C PHE A 87 3.73 -8.73 -4.74
N ASP A 88 4.07 -7.56 -5.27
CA ASP A 88 4.97 -7.43 -6.42
C ASP A 88 6.37 -7.00 -5.99
N ARG A 89 6.51 -5.80 -5.41
CA ARG A 89 7.80 -5.24 -4.99
C ARG A 89 7.65 -4.02 -4.09
N ILE A 90 8.75 -3.62 -3.49
CA ILE A 90 8.91 -2.34 -2.80
C ILE A 90 9.98 -1.54 -3.51
N GLU A 91 9.73 -0.24 -3.65
CA GLU A 91 10.70 0.75 -4.09
C GLU A 91 10.89 1.78 -2.98
N MET A 92 12.07 2.40 -2.94
CA MET A 92 12.35 3.53 -2.07
C MET A 92 12.95 4.62 -2.94
N ASP A 93 12.27 5.76 -2.98
CA ASP A 93 12.72 6.94 -3.69
C ASP A 93 12.98 8.06 -2.69
N LEU A 94 13.99 8.88 -2.91
CA LEU A 94 14.15 10.14 -2.17
C LEU A 94 13.26 11.19 -2.84
N GLN A 95 12.32 11.76 -2.07
CA GLN A 95 11.48 12.84 -2.55
C GLN A 95 11.85 14.15 -1.86
N ASP A 96 12.07 15.19 -2.67
CA ASP A 96 12.33 16.54 -2.17
C ASP A 96 11.12 17.07 -1.41
N LEU A 97 11.35 17.58 -0.20
CA LEU A 97 10.32 18.28 0.56
C LEU A 97 9.92 19.57 -0.16
N ARG A 98 8.61 19.84 -0.18
CA ARG A 98 8.10 21.15 -0.60
C ARG A 98 8.56 22.22 0.39
N SER A 99 8.88 23.43 -0.09
CA SER A 99 9.45 24.53 0.70
C SER A 99 8.73 24.84 2.02
N ASP A 100 7.42 24.62 2.10
CA ASP A 100 6.63 24.88 3.32
C ASP A 100 7.00 23.96 4.50
N GLU A 101 7.44 22.72 4.24
CA GLU A 101 7.89 21.78 5.27
C GLU A 101 9.39 21.99 5.61
N VAL A 102 10.17 22.53 4.67
CA VAL A 102 11.57 22.92 4.87
C VAL A 102 11.68 24.09 5.87
N LEU A 103 10.72 25.01 5.86
CA LEU A 103 10.70 26.19 6.75
C LEU A 103 10.59 25.84 8.24
N TRP A 104 9.98 24.71 8.60
CA TRP A 104 9.93 24.22 9.98
C TRP A 104 11.26 23.60 10.45
N HIS A 105 12.12 23.21 9.50
CA HIS A 105 13.44 22.66 9.75
C HIS A 105 14.53 23.68 9.44
N ALA A 106 14.52 24.79 10.19
CA ALA A 106 15.60 25.76 10.37
C ALA A 106 16.75 25.70 9.33
N GLY A 107 16.54 26.28 8.16
CA GLY A 107 17.60 26.80 7.29
C GLY A 107 18.55 25.77 6.67
N ARG A 108 18.09 24.57 6.30
CA ARG A 108 18.90 23.65 5.49
C ARG A 108 18.31 23.49 4.10
N ASP A 109 19.08 23.93 3.11
CA ASP A 109 18.82 23.68 1.70
C ASP A 109 18.86 22.15 1.46
N GLU A 110 17.80 21.65 0.82
CA GLU A 110 17.64 20.27 0.31
C GLU A 110 17.58 19.18 1.40
N LEU A 111 16.40 19.03 1.99
CA LEU A 111 16.03 17.89 2.81
C LEU A 111 15.15 16.97 1.96
N SER A 112 15.69 15.82 1.54
CA SER A 112 14.93 14.77 0.85
C SER A 112 14.50 13.71 1.86
N TRP A 113 13.26 13.23 1.73
CA TRP A 113 12.69 12.21 2.61
C TRP A 113 12.52 10.93 1.82
N PRO A 114 12.97 9.78 2.37
CA PRO A 114 12.75 8.50 1.71
C PRO A 114 11.25 8.19 1.72
N VAL A 115 10.71 8.01 0.54
CA VAL A 115 9.34 7.55 0.29
C VAL A 115 9.43 6.10 -0.11
N VAL A 116 8.85 5.24 0.72
CA VAL A 116 8.74 3.83 0.42
C VAL A 116 7.42 3.61 -0.31
N THR A 117 7.49 3.06 -1.52
CA THR A 117 6.33 2.69 -2.32
C THR A 117 6.20 1.18 -2.39
N CYS A 118 5.07 0.65 -1.92
CA CYS A 118 4.66 -0.73 -2.09
C CYS A 118 3.80 -0.87 -3.35
N TYR A 119 4.16 -1.86 -4.17
CA TYR A 119 3.40 -2.29 -5.32
C TYR A 119 2.85 -3.69 -5.07
N ALA A 120 1.54 -3.81 -5.25
CA ALA A 120 0.84 -5.08 -5.21
C ALA A 120 -0.24 -5.08 -6.28
N SER A 121 -0.90 -6.21 -6.44
CA SER A 121 -2.01 -6.36 -7.36
C SER A 121 -3.09 -7.27 -6.79
N VAL A 122 -4.35 -6.98 -7.16
CA VAL A 122 -5.50 -7.83 -6.82
C VAL A 122 -6.20 -8.24 -8.11
N THR A 123 -6.48 -9.53 -8.24
CA THR A 123 -7.26 -10.06 -9.36
C THR A 123 -8.75 -9.98 -9.05
N ASP A 124 -9.51 -9.26 -9.88
CA ASP A 124 -10.96 -9.13 -9.69
C ASP A 124 -11.73 -10.40 -10.12
N TYR A 125 -13.05 -10.41 -9.90
CA TYR A 125 -13.92 -11.52 -10.30
C TYR A 125 -14.03 -11.74 -11.82
N GLN A 126 -13.58 -10.77 -12.63
CA GLN A 126 -13.51 -10.88 -14.09
C GLN A 126 -12.12 -11.37 -14.56
N GLY A 127 -11.20 -11.65 -13.63
CA GLY A 127 -9.82 -12.04 -13.94
C GLY A 127 -8.92 -10.87 -14.31
N ARG A 128 -9.34 -9.62 -14.09
CA ARG A 128 -8.54 -8.43 -14.35
C ARG A 128 -7.58 -8.18 -13.19
N VAL A 129 -6.31 -7.96 -13.51
CA VAL A 129 -5.29 -7.59 -12.53
C VAL A 129 -5.36 -6.08 -12.29
N LEU A 130 -5.74 -5.68 -11.08
CA LEU A 130 -5.83 -4.29 -10.66
C LEU A 130 -4.60 -3.92 -9.83
N PRO A 131 -3.77 -2.96 -10.27
CA PRO A 131 -2.58 -2.57 -9.51
C PRO A 131 -2.98 -1.75 -8.28
N ILE A 132 -2.33 -2.05 -7.16
CA ILE A 132 -2.39 -1.30 -5.91
C ILE A 132 -1.03 -0.65 -5.70
N ARG A 133 -1.05 0.68 -5.49
CA ARG A 133 0.16 1.46 -5.20
C ARG A 133 -0.07 2.27 -3.94
N ARG A 134 0.75 2.01 -2.91
CA ARG A 134 0.74 2.76 -1.65
C ARG A 134 2.12 3.28 -1.35
N SER A 135 2.20 4.55 -0.97
CA SER A 135 3.47 5.23 -0.67
C SER A 135 3.37 5.84 0.71
N VAL A 136 4.39 5.64 1.52
CA VAL A 136 4.50 6.22 2.85
C VAL A 136 5.81 6.98 2.94
N ILE A 137 5.72 8.24 3.38
CA ILE A 137 6.88 9.07 3.65
C ILE A 137 7.46 8.61 4.99
N CYS A 138 8.71 8.19 4.99
CA CYS A 138 9.33 7.73 6.22
C CYS A 138 9.85 8.94 7.00
N ARG A 139 9.19 9.22 8.11
CA ARG A 139 9.43 10.40 8.92
C ARG A 139 10.51 10.18 9.97
N PHE A 140 11.74 9.93 9.54
CA PHE A 140 12.87 9.76 10.46
C PHE A 140 13.21 11.09 11.15
N GLY A 141 13.60 11.05 12.41
CA GLY A 141 13.95 12.23 13.22
C GLY A 141 15.11 13.09 12.66
N ARG A 142 15.76 12.67 11.57
CA ARG A 142 16.69 13.46 10.76
C ARG A 142 16.49 13.15 9.28
N ALA A 143 16.36 14.19 8.45
CA ALA A 143 16.40 14.05 7.01
C ALA A 143 17.76 13.47 6.56
N ILE A 144 17.72 12.62 5.55
CA ILE A 144 18.89 11.93 5.01
C ILE A 144 19.51 12.83 3.95
N ARG A 145 20.84 12.96 3.96
CA ARG A 145 21.54 13.86 3.05
C ARG A 145 21.99 13.23 1.74
N ASP A 146 22.26 11.92 1.69
CA ASP A 146 22.68 11.23 0.47
C ASP A 146 22.39 9.73 0.63
N LEU A 147 21.66 9.12 -0.31
CA LEU A 147 21.49 7.66 -0.38
C LEU A 147 22.39 7.03 -1.46
N ASP A 148 23.27 7.81 -2.09
CA ASP A 148 24.15 7.40 -3.19
C ASP A 148 25.45 6.69 -2.75
N ALA A 149 25.62 6.37 -1.46
CA ALA A 149 26.85 5.78 -0.92
C ALA A 149 26.78 4.28 -0.64
N VAL A 150 25.83 3.54 -1.23
CA VAL A 150 25.80 2.07 -1.14
C VAL A 150 26.20 1.50 -2.51
N ASP A 151 27.51 1.39 -2.72
CA ASP A 151 28.12 0.62 -3.81
C ASP A 151 27.65 -0.85 -3.77
N PRO A 152 27.52 -1.52 -4.93
CA PRO A 152 27.03 -2.90 -5.08
C PRO A 152 27.93 -3.99 -4.48
#